data_AF-A0AAW3MVK0-F1
#
_entry.id   AF-A0AAW3MVK0-F1
#
_cell.length_a   1.000
_cell.length_b   1.000
_cell.length_c   1.000
_cell.angle_alpha   90.00
_cell.angle_beta   90.00
_cell.angle_gamma   90.00
#
_symmetry.space_group_name_H-M   'P 1'
#
loop_
_entity.id
_entity.type
_entity.pdbx_description
1 polymer ?
#
loop_
_entity_poly.entity_id
_entity_poly.type
_entity_poly.pdbx_seq_one_letter_code
_entity_poly.pdbx_strand_id
1 'polypeptide(L)'
;MARLNHVPSVVILKLGRDWQAQALPSGVPLGPKRRCYENAGTLALERPELTYVEGYACPPGLIPVHHAWCVDAQGRVIDNTLADPGNAQYFGVPISRDQLQTSVEETRHWGILAEHMTPERLAACLADVQSGAWPADEAAAKEVHDLLRPFL
;
A
#
# COMPACT_ATOMS: atom_id res chain seq x y z
N MET A 1 -24.20 6.67 -1.09
CA MET A 1 -23.54 5.36 -1.27
C MET A 1 -22.62 5.29 -2.49
N ALA A 2 -22.99 5.78 -3.68
CA ALA A 2 -22.09 5.79 -4.86
C ALA A 2 -20.80 6.65 -4.75
N ARG A 3 -20.71 7.58 -3.76
CA ARG A 3 -19.53 8.46 -3.58
C ARG A 3 -18.32 7.77 -2.93
N LEU A 4 -18.46 6.57 -2.36
CA LEU A 4 -17.39 5.89 -1.60
C LEU A 4 -16.61 4.86 -2.43
N ASN A 5 -17.20 4.30 -3.49
CA ASN A 5 -16.60 3.16 -4.22
C ASN A 5 -15.31 3.50 -4.99
N HIS A 6 -15.02 4.79 -5.23
CA HIS A 6 -13.82 5.23 -5.96
C HIS A 6 -12.75 5.83 -5.05
N VAL A 7 -13.06 6.04 -3.77
CA VAL A 7 -12.17 6.69 -2.81
C VAL A 7 -10.83 5.96 -2.68
N PRO A 8 -10.75 4.61 -2.64
CA PRO A 8 -9.46 3.91 -2.62
C PRO A 8 -8.55 4.28 -3.78
N SER A 9 -9.06 4.23 -5.00
CA SER A 9 -8.28 4.55 -6.20
C SER A 9 -7.86 6.02 -6.23
N VAL A 10 -8.71 6.95 -5.81
CA VAL A 10 -8.33 8.37 -5.75
C VAL A 10 -7.19 8.59 -4.78
N VAL A 11 -7.25 7.97 -3.60
CA VAL A 11 -6.23 8.09 -2.57
C VAL A 11 -4.91 7.51 -3.07
N ILE A 12 -4.95 6.31 -3.63
CA ILE A 12 -3.76 5.67 -4.19
C ILE A 12 -3.18 6.56 -5.30
N LEU A 13 -3.98 6.98 -6.30
CA LEU A 13 -3.51 7.76 -7.45
C LEU A 13 -3.02 9.16 -7.10
N LYS A 14 -3.52 9.78 -6.02
CA LYS A 14 -3.12 11.13 -5.61
C LYS A 14 -1.97 11.14 -4.61
N LEU A 15 -1.93 10.20 -3.67
CA LEU A 15 -0.91 10.15 -2.61
C LEU A 15 0.21 9.16 -2.89
N GLY A 16 -0.01 8.26 -3.85
CA GLY A 16 0.95 7.23 -4.21
C GLY A 16 2.11 7.77 -5.03
N ARG A 17 3.11 6.92 -5.18
CA ARG A 17 4.30 7.18 -5.99
C ARG A 17 4.80 5.90 -6.63
N ASP A 18 5.67 6.05 -7.62
CA ASP A 18 6.42 4.95 -8.20
C ASP A 18 7.42 4.36 -7.20
N TRP A 19 7.59 3.05 -7.25
CA TRP A 19 8.56 2.32 -6.44
C TRP A 19 9.53 1.53 -7.33
N GLN A 20 10.78 1.41 -6.87
CA GLN A 20 11.82 0.75 -7.65
C GLN A 20 11.65 -0.77 -7.58
N ALA A 21 11.27 -1.38 -8.70
CA ALA A 21 11.24 -2.83 -8.85
C ALA A 21 12.64 -3.43 -8.66
N GLN A 22 12.69 -4.63 -8.09
CA GLN A 22 13.89 -5.47 -8.01
C GLN A 22 13.49 -6.94 -7.95
N ALA A 23 14.45 -7.82 -8.22
CA ALA A 23 14.29 -9.24 -7.96
C ALA A 23 14.06 -9.48 -6.45
N LEU A 24 13.32 -10.54 -6.12
CA LEU A 24 13.09 -10.92 -4.73
C LEU A 24 14.45 -11.16 -4.02
N PRO A 25 14.77 -10.42 -2.94
CA PRO A 25 16.05 -10.57 -2.28
C PRO A 25 16.27 -11.98 -1.71
N SER A 26 17.52 -12.45 -1.75
CA SER A 26 17.90 -13.72 -1.14
C SER A 26 17.55 -13.73 0.36
N GLY A 27 16.84 -14.75 0.82
CA GLY A 27 16.41 -14.87 2.22
C GLY A 27 15.01 -14.31 2.51
N VAL A 28 14.28 -13.82 1.51
CA VAL A 28 12.83 -13.62 1.59
C VAL A 28 12.12 -14.80 0.92
N PRO A 29 11.34 -15.61 1.66
CA PRO A 29 10.65 -16.75 1.06
C PRO A 29 9.50 -16.27 0.18
N LEU A 30 9.31 -16.92 -0.98
CA LEU A 30 8.14 -16.71 -1.82
C LEU A 30 6.89 -17.26 -1.12
N GLY A 31 5.88 -16.41 -0.95
CA GLY A 31 4.59 -16.75 -0.38
C GLY A 31 3.60 -17.31 -1.41
N PRO A 32 2.44 -17.80 -0.95
CA PRO A 32 1.38 -18.26 -1.84
C PRO A 32 0.88 -17.17 -2.78
N LYS A 33 0.60 -17.53 -4.04
CA LYS A 33 -0.01 -16.62 -5.01
C LYS A 33 -1.39 -16.15 -4.56
N ARG A 34 -1.79 -14.95 -4.97
CA ARG A 34 -3.09 -14.31 -4.65
C ARG A 34 -3.30 -14.01 -3.16
N ARG A 35 -2.24 -14.02 -2.36
CA ARG A 35 -2.24 -13.63 -0.95
C ARG A 35 -1.31 -12.43 -0.69
N CYS A 36 -1.26 -11.48 -1.62
CA CYS A 36 -0.29 -10.37 -1.58
C CYS A 36 -0.37 -9.53 -0.31
N TYR A 37 -1.59 -9.16 0.12
CA TYR A 37 -1.80 -8.43 1.37
C TYR A 37 -1.29 -9.19 2.60
N GLU A 38 -1.61 -10.48 2.72
CA GLU A 38 -1.15 -11.33 3.83
C GLU A 38 0.37 -11.55 3.80
N ASN A 39 0.93 -11.85 2.64
CA ASN A 39 2.35 -12.12 2.45
C ASN A 39 3.19 -10.88 2.79
N ALA A 40 2.80 -9.71 2.28
CA ALA A 40 3.48 -8.45 2.54
C ALA A 40 3.23 -7.95 3.97
N GLY A 41 2.01 -8.08 4.47
CA GLY A 41 1.66 -7.66 5.82
C GLY A 41 2.41 -8.46 6.89
N THR A 42 2.45 -9.78 6.74
CA THR A 42 3.23 -10.66 7.62
C THR A 42 4.71 -10.31 7.55
N LEU A 43 5.25 -10.10 6.35
CA LEU A 43 6.64 -9.71 6.16
C LEU A 43 6.98 -8.39 6.86
N ALA A 44 6.14 -7.37 6.76
CA ALA A 44 6.34 -6.07 7.42
C ALA A 44 6.21 -6.16 8.96
N LEU A 45 5.35 -7.04 9.47
CA LEU A 45 5.21 -7.30 10.91
C LEU A 45 6.40 -8.10 11.46
N GLU A 46 6.98 -9.03 10.69
CA GLU A 46 8.16 -9.80 11.09
C GLU A 46 9.47 -9.01 10.94
N ARG A 47 9.52 -8.05 9.99
CA ARG A 47 10.71 -7.27 9.66
C ARG A 47 10.42 -5.77 9.78
N PRO A 48 10.61 -5.18 10.98
CA PRO A 48 10.27 -3.78 11.26
C PRO A 48 11.00 -2.74 10.39
N GLU A 49 12.10 -3.13 9.76
CA GLU A 49 12.84 -2.30 8.81
C GLU A 49 12.14 -2.14 7.45
N LEU A 50 11.13 -2.96 7.17
CA LEU A 50 10.35 -2.93 5.93
C LEU A 50 9.06 -2.13 6.11
N THR A 51 8.73 -1.35 5.09
CA THR A 51 7.47 -0.60 5.05
C THR A 51 6.46 -1.30 4.16
N TYR A 52 5.26 -1.53 4.70
CA TYR A 52 4.14 -2.09 3.94
C TYR A 52 3.55 -1.04 2.99
N VAL A 53 3.23 -1.45 1.77
CA VAL A 53 2.70 -0.57 0.71
C VAL A 53 1.50 -1.25 0.06
N GLU A 54 0.42 -0.49 -0.14
CA GLU A 54 -0.72 -0.90 -0.98
C GLU A 54 -0.84 0.01 -2.20
N GLY A 55 -1.22 -0.59 -3.34
CA GLY A 55 -1.40 0.16 -4.57
C GLY A 55 -1.66 -0.74 -5.75
N TYR A 56 -1.06 -0.38 -6.88
CA TYR A 56 -1.14 -1.13 -8.13
C TYR A 56 0.22 -1.74 -8.47
N ALA A 57 0.20 -3.04 -8.79
CA ALA A 57 1.31 -3.70 -9.46
C ALA A 57 0.90 -4.05 -10.90
N CYS A 58 1.81 -3.86 -11.85
CA CYS A 58 1.61 -4.20 -13.25
C CYS A 58 2.72 -5.17 -13.68
N PRO A 59 2.48 -6.49 -13.62
CA PRO A 59 3.43 -7.47 -14.13
C PRO A 59 3.58 -7.37 -15.66
N PRO A 60 4.71 -7.78 -16.25
CA PRO A 60 4.93 -7.73 -17.69
C PRO A 60 3.81 -8.38 -18.50
N GLY A 61 3.27 -7.64 -19.47
CA GLY A 61 2.23 -8.13 -20.38
C GLY A 61 0.85 -8.32 -19.74
N LEU A 62 0.65 -7.87 -18.49
CA LEU A 62 -0.63 -7.89 -17.79
C LEU A 62 -1.15 -6.47 -17.53
N ILE A 63 -2.42 -6.37 -17.11
CA ILE A 63 -3.02 -5.12 -16.67
C ILE A 63 -2.65 -4.82 -15.20
N PRO A 64 -2.65 -3.55 -14.77
CA PRO A 64 -2.47 -3.20 -13.36
C PRO A 64 -3.55 -3.85 -12.48
N VAL A 65 -3.13 -4.41 -11.35
CA VAL A 65 -4.02 -5.00 -10.34
C VAL A 65 -3.76 -4.39 -8.98
N HIS A 66 -4.80 -4.31 -8.15
CA HIS A 66 -4.62 -3.99 -6.73
C HIS A 66 -3.69 -5.03 -6.08
N HIS A 67 -2.68 -4.54 -5.37
CA HIS A 67 -1.60 -5.36 -4.85
C HIS A 67 -0.99 -4.73 -3.60
N ALA A 68 -0.24 -5.56 -2.86
CA ALA A 68 0.53 -5.13 -1.71
C ALA A 68 1.94 -5.73 -1.75
N TRP A 69 2.89 -4.98 -1.24
CA TRP A 69 4.31 -5.34 -1.18
C TRP A 69 4.99 -4.65 0.00
N CYS A 70 6.24 -5.02 0.27
CA CYS A 70 7.10 -4.27 1.18
C CYS A 70 8.08 -3.41 0.40
N VAL A 71 8.62 -2.37 1.02
CA VAL A 71 9.77 -1.62 0.50
C VAL A 71 10.84 -1.49 1.58
N ASP A 72 12.10 -1.51 1.16
CA ASP A 72 13.23 -1.22 2.06
C ASP A 72 13.47 0.28 2.24
N ALA A 73 14.43 0.64 3.08
CA ALA A 73 14.81 2.03 3.35
C ALA A 73 15.35 2.78 2.11
N GLN A 74 15.68 2.08 1.01
CA GLN A 74 16.08 2.68 -0.26
C GLN A 74 14.91 2.83 -1.23
N GLY A 75 13.69 2.42 -0.84
CA GLY A 75 12.50 2.46 -1.68
C GLY A 75 12.46 1.35 -2.73
N ARG A 76 13.22 0.26 -2.53
CA ARG A 76 13.21 -0.90 -3.43
C ARG A 76 12.16 -1.91 -2.98
N VAL A 77 11.41 -2.41 -3.94
CA VAL A 77 10.27 -3.32 -3.71
C VAL A 77 10.75 -4.70 -3.25
N ILE A 78 10.07 -5.25 -2.26
CA ILE A 78 10.18 -6.62 -1.80
C ILE A 78 8.79 -7.23 -1.92
N ASP A 79 8.55 -7.85 -3.06
CA ASP A 79 7.29 -8.52 -3.37
C ASP A 79 7.51 -10.03 -3.37
N ASN A 80 7.15 -10.64 -2.25
CA ASN A 80 7.23 -12.08 -2.05
C ASN A 80 6.01 -12.83 -2.59
N THR A 81 5.22 -12.24 -3.50
CA THR A 81 4.04 -12.88 -4.09
C THR A 81 4.19 -13.09 -5.60
N LEU A 82 4.75 -12.11 -6.31
CA LEU A 82 4.99 -12.24 -7.75
C LEU A 82 6.19 -13.14 -8.04
N ALA A 83 6.10 -13.90 -9.13
CA ALA A 83 7.18 -14.79 -9.55
C ALA A 83 8.37 -14.03 -10.16
N ASP A 84 8.10 -12.87 -10.77
CA ASP A 84 9.09 -12.00 -11.40
C ASP A 84 8.84 -10.53 -11.01
N PRO A 85 9.09 -10.16 -9.74
CA PRO A 85 8.83 -8.81 -9.26
C PRO A 85 9.80 -7.77 -9.86
N GLY A 86 10.97 -8.19 -10.36
CA GLY A 86 11.96 -7.29 -10.93
C GLY A 86 11.57 -6.65 -12.25
N ASN A 87 10.61 -7.24 -12.96
CA ASN A 87 10.09 -6.74 -14.23
C ASN A 87 8.69 -6.11 -14.11
N ALA A 88 8.10 -6.09 -12.91
CA ALA A 88 6.81 -5.44 -12.68
C ALA A 88 6.97 -3.93 -12.44
N GLN A 89 5.88 -3.18 -12.62
CA GLN A 89 5.79 -1.77 -12.22
C GLN A 89 4.95 -1.66 -10.95
N TYR A 90 5.31 -0.71 -10.07
CA TYR A 90 4.67 -0.55 -8.77
C TYR A 90 4.37 0.91 -8.49
N PHE A 91 3.11 1.20 -8.17
CA PHE A 91 2.66 2.52 -7.79
C PHE A 91 1.74 2.43 -6.58
N GLY A 92 2.09 3.04 -5.46
CA GLY A 92 1.33 2.84 -4.22
C GLY A 92 1.66 3.77 -3.08
N VAL A 93 0.89 3.64 -2.01
CA VAL A 93 0.94 4.45 -0.78
C VAL A 93 1.52 3.60 0.34
N PRO A 94 2.57 4.08 1.04
CA PRO A 94 3.09 3.40 2.21
C PRO A 94 2.12 3.54 3.39
N ILE A 95 2.00 2.48 4.19
CA ILE A 95 1.15 2.45 5.38
C ILE A 95 2.02 2.08 6.58
N SER A 96 1.87 2.81 7.69
CA SER A 96 2.65 2.53 8.89
C SER A 96 2.35 1.17 9.46
N ARG A 97 3.35 0.62 10.15
CA ARG A 97 3.25 -0.66 10.85
C ARG A 97 2.12 -0.66 11.89
N ASP A 98 1.97 0.44 12.63
CA ASP A 98 0.94 0.57 13.68
C ASP A 98 -0.47 0.53 13.08
N GLN A 99 -0.67 1.18 11.92
CA GLN A 99 -1.93 1.12 11.19
C GLN A 99 -2.19 -0.28 10.63
N LEU A 100 -1.18 -0.93 10.04
CA LEU A 100 -1.30 -2.30 9.57
C LEU A 100 -1.71 -3.25 10.70
N GLN A 101 -1.02 -3.17 11.84
CA GLN A 101 -1.30 -4.01 13.00
C GLN A 101 -2.71 -3.78 13.55
N THR A 102 -3.07 -2.52 13.82
CA THR A 102 -4.40 -2.14 14.30
C THR A 102 -5.47 -2.63 13.32
N SER A 103 -5.24 -2.45 12.02
CA SER A 103 -6.18 -2.85 10.97
C SER A 103 -6.48 -4.34 10.99
N VAL A 104 -5.43 -5.17 11.03
CA VAL A 104 -5.50 -6.63 11.02
C VAL A 104 -6.16 -7.15 12.31
N GLU A 105 -5.84 -6.57 13.45
CA GLU A 105 -6.42 -6.94 14.75
C GLU A 105 -7.93 -6.70 14.79
N GLU A 106 -8.39 -5.56 14.29
CA GLU A 106 -9.80 -5.16 14.28
C GLU A 106 -10.63 -5.93 13.24
N THR A 107 -10.13 -6.03 12.02
CA THR A 107 -10.93 -6.52 10.88
C THR A 107 -10.70 -7.97 10.54
N ARG A 108 -9.57 -8.56 10.95
CA ARG A 108 -9.07 -9.85 10.48
C ARG A 108 -8.80 -9.91 8.98
N HIS A 109 -8.64 -8.77 8.33
CA HIS A 109 -8.28 -8.65 6.92
C HIS A 109 -6.97 -7.89 6.76
N TRP A 110 -6.21 -8.27 5.74
CA TRP A 110 -4.88 -7.71 5.47
C TRP A 110 -4.93 -6.48 4.56
N GLY A 111 -5.88 -6.43 3.61
CA GLY A 111 -6.06 -5.30 2.70
C GLY A 111 -6.76 -4.13 3.38
N ILE A 112 -6.09 -2.98 3.46
CA ILE A 112 -6.56 -1.77 4.14
C ILE A 112 -7.33 -0.88 3.17
N LEU A 113 -6.72 -0.56 2.02
CA LEU A 113 -7.31 0.35 1.04
C LEU A 113 -8.21 -0.40 0.06
N ALA A 114 -7.81 -1.59 -0.39
CA ALA A 114 -8.51 -2.31 -1.45
C ALA A 114 -9.72 -3.13 -0.95
N GLU A 115 -9.65 -3.69 0.26
CA GLU A 115 -10.64 -4.65 0.76
C GLU A 115 -11.53 -4.07 1.87
N HIS A 116 -10.97 -3.29 2.81
CA HIS A 116 -11.67 -2.83 4.01
C HIS A 116 -11.47 -1.34 4.32
N MET A 117 -11.82 -0.49 3.36
CA MET A 117 -11.76 0.96 3.53
C MET A 117 -12.94 1.52 4.33
N THR A 118 -12.62 2.32 5.36
CA THR A 118 -13.57 3.22 6.03
C THR A 118 -13.01 4.65 6.02
N PRO A 119 -13.85 5.70 6.19
CA PRO A 119 -13.37 7.08 6.27
C PRO A 119 -12.30 7.31 7.34
N GLU A 120 -12.41 6.67 8.50
CA GLU A 120 -11.47 6.80 9.62
C GLU A 120 -10.10 6.22 9.27
N ARG A 121 -10.09 5.04 8.64
CA ARG A 121 -8.85 4.41 8.17
C ARG A 121 -8.16 5.24 7.11
N LEU A 122 -8.95 5.87 6.27
CA LEU A 122 -8.41 6.73 5.26
C LEU A 122 -7.84 8.04 5.83
N ALA A 123 -8.51 8.62 6.83
CA ALA A 123 -7.98 9.74 7.60
C ALA A 123 -6.63 9.40 8.21
N ALA A 124 -6.50 8.20 8.78
CA ALA A 124 -5.26 7.71 9.35
C ALA A 124 -4.17 7.57 8.28
N CYS A 125 -4.44 6.92 7.15
CA CYS A 125 -3.46 6.81 6.05
C CYS A 125 -3.03 8.19 5.52
N LEU A 126 -3.97 9.13 5.41
CA LEU A 126 -3.66 10.51 5.01
C LEU A 126 -2.77 11.21 6.05
N ALA A 127 -3.02 11.02 7.34
CA ALA A 127 -2.21 11.60 8.41
C ALA A 127 -0.76 11.07 8.37
N ASP A 128 -0.55 9.78 8.11
CA ASP A 128 0.79 9.20 7.96
C ASP A 128 1.54 9.85 6.79
N VAL A 129 0.88 9.99 5.64
CA VAL A 129 1.44 10.68 4.47
C VAL A 129 1.76 12.14 4.79
N GLN A 130 0.85 12.87 5.44
CA GLN A 130 1.00 14.29 5.78
C GLN A 130 2.06 14.55 6.87
N SER A 131 2.33 13.58 7.74
CA SER A 131 3.35 13.70 8.80
C SER A 131 4.78 13.75 8.27
N GLY A 132 4.98 13.58 6.95
CA GLY A 132 6.30 13.59 6.32
C GLY A 132 7.07 12.28 6.52
N ALA A 133 6.42 11.23 7.03
CA ALA A 133 6.98 9.88 7.04
C ALA A 133 7.41 9.46 5.62
N TRP A 134 6.69 9.94 4.59
CA TRP A 134 7.03 9.76 3.18
C TRP A 134 6.66 11.00 2.36
N PRO A 135 7.46 11.41 1.36
CA PRO A 135 7.13 12.56 0.53
C PRO A 135 5.94 12.24 -0.38
N ALA A 136 4.89 13.06 -0.27
CA ALA A 136 3.81 13.17 -1.24
C ALA A 136 3.68 14.63 -1.69
N ASP A 137 3.07 14.85 -2.85
CA ASP A 137 2.80 16.20 -3.35
C ASP A 137 1.80 16.93 -2.43
N GLU A 138 2.18 18.11 -1.92
CA GLU A 138 1.37 18.87 -0.96
C GLU A 138 -0.01 19.28 -1.53
N ALA A 139 -0.08 19.58 -2.84
CA ALA A 139 -1.33 19.94 -3.49
C ALA A 139 -2.26 18.73 -3.62
N ALA A 140 -1.71 17.57 -3.95
CA ALA A 140 -2.44 16.31 -3.98
C ALA A 140 -2.95 15.90 -2.58
N ALA A 141 -2.12 16.07 -1.55
CA ALA A 141 -2.51 15.82 -0.16
C ALA A 141 -3.67 16.72 0.29
N LYS A 142 -3.64 18.00 -0.10
CA LYS A 142 -4.75 18.95 0.16
C LYS A 142 -6.03 18.56 -0.57
N GLU A 143 -5.94 18.14 -1.83
CA GLU A 143 -7.11 17.72 -2.63
C GLU A 143 -7.78 16.49 -2.01
N VAL A 144 -6.99 15.50 -1.57
CA VAL A 144 -7.51 14.33 -0.87
C VAL A 144 -8.15 14.73 0.46
N HIS A 145 -7.52 15.59 1.25
CA HIS A 145 -8.12 16.09 2.49
C HIS A 145 -9.50 16.75 2.24
N ASP A 146 -9.59 17.63 1.24
CA ASP A 146 -10.83 18.34 0.91
C ASP A 146 -11.93 17.37 0.43
N LEU A 147 -11.57 16.32 -0.31
CA LEU A 147 -12.48 15.25 -0.72
C LEU A 147 -13.05 14.47 0.47
N LEU A 148 -12.23 14.27 1.50
CA LEU A 148 -12.60 13.48 2.68
C LEU A 148 -13.31 14.26 3.76
N ARG A 149 -13.16 15.59 3.76
CA ARG A 149 -13.79 16.50 4.73
C ARG A 149 -15.26 16.19 5.08
N PRO A 150 -16.15 15.77 4.15
CA PRO A 150 -17.54 15.45 4.50
C PRO A 150 -17.71 14.17 5.34
N PHE A 151 -16.66 13.40 5.54
CA PHE A 151 -16.64 12.11 6.22
C PHE A 151 -15.72 12.08 7.46
N LEU A 152 -15.02 13.18 7.73
CA LEU A 152 -14.19 13.41 8.92
C LEU A 152 -14.98 14.24 9.94
#